data_AF-A0A060Z2P3-F1
#
_entry.id   AF-A0A060Z2P3-F1
#
_cell.length_a   1.000
_cell.length_b   1.000
_cell.length_c   1.000
_cell.angle_alpha   90.00
_cell.angle_beta   90.00
_cell.angle_gamma   90.00
#
_symmetry.space_group_name_H-M   'P 1'
#
loop_
_entity.id
_entity.type
_entity.pdbx_description
1 polymer ?
#
loop_
_entity_poly.entity_id
_entity_poly.type
_entity_poly.pdbx_seq_one_letter_code
_entity_poly.pdbx_strand_id
1 'polypeptide(L)'
;MEAVSRLGGAPGGKRGAPALDTDTDSTREIKTHFRVCRFIMETGVKLGMRSVPVATACVLYHRFFQCVSVTVYEPYLVAMSCIYLAGKVEEQHLRTRDIINVCHR
;
A
#
# COMPACT_ATOMS: atom_id res chain seq x y z
N MET A 1 -21.27 2.44 16.68
CA MET A 1 -19.99 1.74 16.47
C MET A 1 -19.88 1.43 14.99
N GLU A 2 -19.23 2.38 14.32
CA GLU A 2 -18.50 2.33 13.04
C GLU A 2 -19.14 1.57 11.88
N ALA A 3 -19.83 2.35 11.05
CA ALA A 3 -20.22 1.96 9.71
C ALA A 3 -18.96 1.73 8.85
N VAL A 4 -18.62 0.47 8.63
CA VAL A 4 -17.71 0.00 7.56
C VAL A 4 -18.41 0.26 6.22
N SER A 5 -18.47 1.53 5.84
CA SER A 5 -19.09 2.01 4.61
C SER A 5 -18.22 1.63 3.42
N ARG A 6 -18.60 0.50 2.81
CA ARG A 6 -18.63 0.28 1.36
C ARG A 6 -17.31 0.59 0.64
N LEU A 7 -16.37 -0.35 0.78
CA LEU A 7 -15.40 -0.59 -0.28
C LEU A 7 -16.06 -1.38 -1.41
N GLY A 8 -17.02 -0.76 -2.10
CA GLY A 8 -17.49 -1.20 -3.40
C GLY A 8 -16.39 -0.93 -4.43
N GLY A 9 -15.36 -1.78 -4.45
CA GLY A 9 -14.38 -1.81 -5.54
C GLY A 9 -15.02 -2.47 -6.74
N ALA A 10 -15.48 -1.67 -7.70
CA ALA A 10 -15.76 -2.18 -9.04
C ALA A 10 -14.48 -2.83 -9.59
N PRO A 11 -14.53 -4.06 -10.14
CA PRO A 11 -13.36 -4.65 -10.78
C PRO A 11 -13.02 -3.80 -12.01
N GLY A 12 -11.91 -3.07 -11.93
CA GLY A 12 -11.33 -2.35 -13.07
C GLY A 12 -11.09 -3.34 -14.21
N GLY A 13 -11.91 -3.24 -15.25
CA GLY A 13 -11.85 -4.12 -16.41
C GLY A 13 -10.50 -4.00 -17.11
N LYS A 14 -9.72 -5.08 -17.09
CA LYS A 14 -8.61 -5.32 -18.02
C LYS A 14 -9.20 -5.45 -19.43
N ARG A 15 -9.39 -4.33 -20.14
CA ARG A 15 -9.80 -4.31 -21.55
C ARG A 15 -8.57 -4.07 -22.42
N GLY A 16 -8.22 -5.08 -23.22
CA GLY A 16 -7.38 -4.96 -24.42
C GLY A 16 -6.10 -5.80 -24.42
N ALA A 17 -6.13 -6.95 -25.10
CA ALA A 17 -4.99 -7.80 -25.49
C ALA A 17 -4.21 -7.15 -26.68
N PRO A 18 -2.99 -7.60 -27.12
CA PRO A 18 -2.56 -9.00 -27.30
C PRO A 18 -1.13 -9.35 -26.79
N ALA A 19 -0.82 -10.64 -26.89
CA ALA A 19 0.36 -11.36 -26.41
C ALA A 19 1.71 -10.88 -26.99
N LEU A 20 2.76 -10.81 -26.15
CA LEU A 20 4.03 -11.56 -26.33
C LEU A 20 5.08 -11.41 -25.20
N ASP A 21 4.92 -10.52 -24.20
CA ASP A 21 5.96 -10.31 -23.15
C ASP A 21 5.44 -10.24 -21.69
N THR A 22 4.15 -10.51 -21.48
CA THR A 22 3.39 -10.17 -20.26
C THR A 22 3.74 -10.95 -18.98
N ASP A 23 4.40 -12.11 -19.11
CA ASP A 23 4.77 -12.96 -17.97
C ASP A 23 5.88 -12.34 -17.10
N THR A 24 6.82 -11.62 -17.73
CA THR A 24 7.93 -11.01 -17.00
C THR A 24 7.53 -9.72 -16.28
N ASP A 25 6.62 -8.95 -16.86
CA ASP A 25 6.15 -7.67 -16.29
C ASP A 25 5.29 -7.90 -15.05
N SER A 26 4.29 -8.78 -15.13
CA SER A 26 3.43 -9.14 -14.01
C SER A 26 4.22 -9.72 -12.82
N THR A 27 5.25 -10.53 -13.11
CA THR A 27 6.13 -11.11 -12.09
C THR A 27 6.99 -10.04 -11.40
N ARG A 28 7.40 -8.98 -12.12
CA ARG A 28 8.13 -7.83 -11.56
C ARG A 28 7.24 -6.97 -10.67
N GLU A 29 5.99 -6.74 -11.09
CA GLU A 29 5.00 -6.02 -10.30
C GLU A 29 4.70 -6.76 -8.98
N ILE A 30 4.45 -8.07 -9.03
CA ILE A 30 4.22 -8.90 -7.83
C ILE A 30 5.40 -8.83 -6.86
N LYS A 31 6.63 -8.95 -7.36
CA LYS A 31 7.85 -8.82 -6.53
C LYS A 31 7.96 -7.43 -5.91
N THR A 32 7.56 -6.39 -6.64
CA THR A 32 7.56 -5.00 -6.16
C THR A 32 6.53 -4.82 -5.05
N HIS A 33 5.27 -5.25 -5.25
CA HIS A 33 4.25 -5.20 -4.21
C HIS A 33 4.65 -5.99 -2.97
N PHE A 34 5.25 -7.17 -3.12
CA PHE A 34 5.74 -7.96 -1.99
C PHE A 34 6.82 -7.23 -1.18
N ARG A 35 7.81 -6.62 -1.87
CA ARG A 35 8.86 -5.81 -1.21
C ARG A 35 8.26 -4.61 -0.47
N VAL A 36 7.27 -3.96 -1.07
CA VAL A 36 6.65 -2.76 -0.51
C VAL A 36 5.74 -3.11 0.68
N CYS A 37 4.97 -4.19 0.62
CA CYS A 37 4.20 -4.67 1.77
C CYS A 37 5.12 -5.09 2.93
N ARG A 38 6.25 -5.73 2.62
CA ARG A 38 7.29 -6.02 3.63
C ARG A 38 7.85 -4.73 4.23
N PHE A 39 8.14 -3.73 3.41
CA PHE A 39 8.58 -2.42 3.86
C PHE A 39 7.54 -1.74 4.77
N ILE A 40 6.25 -1.82 4.45
CA ILE A 40 5.17 -1.31 5.31
C ILE A 40 5.18 -1.99 6.68
N MET A 41 5.32 -3.32 6.71
CA MET A 41 5.37 -4.08 7.96
C MET A 41 6.61 -3.73 8.80
N GLU A 42 7.79 -3.70 8.20
CA GLU A 42 9.05 -3.37 8.89
C GLU A 42 9.03 -1.92 9.40
N THR A 43 8.54 -0.98 8.59
CA THR A 43 8.38 0.43 8.97
C THR A 43 7.37 0.59 10.09
N GLY A 44 6.24 -0.11 10.02
CA GLY A 44 5.23 -0.12 11.06
C GLY A 44 5.77 -0.60 12.41
N VAL A 45 6.56 -1.68 12.41
CA VAL A 45 7.23 -2.18 13.62
C VAL A 45 8.24 -1.15 14.15
N LYS A 46 9.07 -0.55 13.29
CA LYS A 46 10.04 0.50 13.68
C LYS A 46 9.36 1.75 14.26
N LEU A 47 8.17 2.10 13.79
CA LEU A 47 7.37 3.22 14.29
C LEU A 47 6.57 2.89 15.55
N GLY A 48 6.62 1.65 16.06
CA GLY A 48 5.81 1.22 17.19
C GLY A 48 4.31 1.19 16.88
N MET A 49 3.94 0.90 15.63
CA MET A 49 2.55 0.74 15.23
C MET A 49 1.94 -0.53 15.80
N ARG A 50 0.68 -0.45 16.23
CA ARG A 50 -0.12 -1.64 16.55
C ARG A 50 -0.32 -2.46 15.27
N SER A 51 -0.50 -3.78 15.43
CA SER A 51 -0.71 -4.71 14.31
C SER A 51 -1.89 -4.32 13.42
N VAL A 52 -2.95 -3.73 14.00
CA VAL A 52 -4.15 -3.30 13.27
C VAL A 52 -3.82 -2.19 12.26
N PRO A 53 -3.26 -1.03 12.65
CA PRO A 53 -2.82 -0.01 11.69
C PRO A 53 -1.82 -0.48 10.63
N VAL A 54 -0.92 -1.42 10.97
CA VAL A 54 0.00 -2.00 9.99
C VAL A 54 -0.77 -2.81 8.94
N ALA A 55 -1.72 -3.65 9.38
CA ALA A 55 -2.58 -4.40 8.48
C ALA A 55 -3.44 -3.48 7.60
N THR A 56 -4.02 -2.43 8.20
CA THR A 56 -4.80 -1.41 7.48
C THR A 56 -3.96 -0.72 6.40
N ALA A 57 -2.70 -0.35 6.68
CA ALA A 57 -1.79 0.23 5.69
C ALA A 57 -1.52 -0.72 4.50
N CYS A 58 -1.28 -2.01 4.76
CA CYS A 58 -1.10 -3.02 3.70
C CYS A 58 -2.36 -3.18 2.83
N VAL A 59 -3.55 -3.22 3.45
CA VAL A 59 -4.82 -3.33 2.72
C VAL A 59 -5.06 -2.09 1.85
N LEU A 60 -4.80 -0.89 2.38
CA LEU A 60 -4.92 0.35 1.62
C LEU A 60 -3.99 0.38 0.40
N TYR A 61 -2.74 -0.06 0.57
CA TYR A 61 -1.77 -0.17 -0.52
C TYR A 61 -2.26 -1.12 -1.62
N HIS A 62 -2.66 -2.34 -1.24
CA HIS A 62 -3.17 -3.32 -2.21
C HIS A 62 -4.39 -2.81 -2.96
N ARG A 63 -5.31 -2.16 -2.25
CA ARG A 63 -6.53 -1.62 -2.87
C ARG A 63 -6.26 -0.46 -3.81
N PHE A 64 -5.22 0.34 -3.55
CA PHE A 64 -4.78 1.39 -4.46
C PHE A 64 -4.26 0.81 -5.79
N PHE A 65 -3.35 -0.17 -5.73
CA PHE A 65 -2.76 -0.78 -6.92
C PHE A 65 -3.67 -1.76 -7.68
N GLN A 66 -4.82 -2.13 -7.10
CA GLN A 66 -5.87 -2.82 -7.85
C GLN A 66 -6.56 -1.91 -8.88
N CYS A 67 -6.61 -0.60 -8.63
CA CYS A 67 -7.26 0.38 -9.49
C CYS A 67 -6.28 1.21 -10.32
N VAL A 68 -5.00 1.23 -9.93
CA VAL A 68 -3.98 2.15 -10.45
C VAL A 68 -2.73 1.37 -10.85
N SER A 69 -2.14 1.70 -12.00
CA SER A 69 -0.90 1.04 -12.45
C SER A 69 0.33 1.51 -11.66
N VAL A 70 1.26 0.58 -11.40
CA VAL A 70 2.54 0.84 -10.70
C VAL A 70 3.50 1.71 -11.49
N THR A 71 3.25 1.90 -12.79
CA THR A 71 4.08 2.73 -13.67
C THR A 71 3.88 4.23 -13.46
N VAL A 72 2.75 4.63 -12.88
CA VAL A 72 2.37 6.05 -12.70
C VAL A 72 2.78 6.58 -11.33
N TYR A 73 2.85 5.71 -10.32
CA TYR A 73 3.12 6.09 -8.94
C TYR A 73 4.29 5.30 -8.37
N GLU A 74 5.17 6.00 -7.66
CA GLU A 74 6.28 5.38 -6.94
C GLU A 74 5.73 4.59 -5.73
N PRO A 75 5.86 3.25 -5.69
CA PRO A 75 5.18 2.42 -4.72
C PRO A 75 5.62 2.66 -3.26
N TYR A 76 6.88 3.04 -3.00
CA TYR A 76 7.32 3.35 -1.63
C TYR A 76 6.71 4.66 -1.12
N LEU A 77 6.52 5.65 -1.99
CA LEU A 77 5.84 6.91 -1.68
C LEU A 77 4.35 6.68 -1.38
N VAL A 78 3.70 5.81 -2.15
CA VAL A 78 2.33 5.37 -1.86
C VAL A 78 2.28 4.64 -0.50
N ALA A 79 3.23 3.75 -0.22
CA ALA A 79 3.31 3.04 1.05
C ALA A 79 3.46 3.98 2.25
N MET A 80 4.32 5.00 2.18
CA MET A 80 4.45 6.02 3.22
C MET A 80 3.13 6.77 3.47
N SER A 81 2.41 7.09 2.40
CA SER A 81 1.11 7.74 2.47
C SER A 81 0.05 6.83 3.12
N CYS A 82 0.05 5.54 2.77
CA CYS A 82 -0.82 4.53 3.38
C CYS A 82 -0.55 4.34 4.87
N ILE A 83 0.72 4.34 5.30
CA ILE A 83 1.11 4.25 6.72
C ILE A 83 0.58 5.46 7.50
N TYR A 84 0.77 6.67 6.95
CA TYR A 84 0.26 7.89 7.57
C TYR A 84 -1.27 7.89 7.68
N LEU A 85 -1.96 7.47 6.62
CA LEU A 85 -3.42 7.36 6.60
C LEU A 85 -3.93 6.32 7.59
N ALA A 86 -3.30 5.13 7.65
CA ALA A 86 -3.69 4.07 8.57
C ALA A 86 -3.50 4.48 10.04
N GLY A 87 -2.45 5.25 10.35
CA GLY A 87 -2.28 5.86 11.66
C GLY A 87 -3.45 6.77 12.04
N LYS A 88 -3.93 7.60 11.11
CA LYS A 88 -5.12 8.42 11.34
C LYS A 88 -6.39 7.60 11.52
N VAL A 89 -6.63 6.61 10.67
CA VAL A 89 -7.84 5.76 10.71
C VAL A 89 -7.95 4.99 12.02
N GLU A 90 -6.83 4.48 12.52
CA GLU A 90 -6.80 3.68 13.76
C GLU A 90 -6.57 4.53 15.01
N GLU A 91 -6.71 5.85 14.91
CA GLU A 91 -6.48 6.82 16.00
C GLU A 91 -5.08 6.72 16.64
N GLN A 92 -4.10 6.17 15.90
CA GLN A 92 -2.69 6.14 16.27
C GLN A 92 -1.93 7.24 15.52
N HIS A 93 -1.89 8.42 16.14
CA HIS A 93 -1.25 9.60 15.56
C HIS A 93 0.28 9.44 15.46
N LEU A 94 0.78 9.19 14.25
CA LEU A 94 2.20 9.17 13.91
C LEU A 94 2.63 10.55 13.41
N ARG A 95 3.80 11.04 13.85
CA ARG A 95 4.36 12.28 13.31
C ARG A 95 4.92 11.98 11.92
N THR A 96 4.58 12.83 10.95
CA THR A 96 5.12 12.73 9.58
C THR A 96 6.65 12.70 9.56
N ARG A 97 7.29 13.43 10.48
CA ARG A 97 8.75 13.41 10.67
C ARG A 97 9.30 12.03 11.02
N ASP A 98 8.62 11.27 11.88
CA ASP A 98 9.06 9.94 12.29
C ASP A 98 8.95 8.95 11.13
N ILE A 99 7.86 9.05 10.34
CA ILE A 99 7.66 8.25 9.13
C ILE A 99 8.78 8.52 8.12
N ILE A 100 9.06 9.79 7.80
CA ILE A 100 10.12 10.14 6.84
C ILE A 100 11.48 9.63 7.32
N ASN A 101 11.79 9.78 8.61
CA ASN A 101 13.08 9.37 9.17
C ASN A 101 13.27 7.83 9.13
N VAL A 102 12.21 7.06 9.35
CA VAL A 102 12.26 5.59 9.29
C VAL A 102 12.33 5.09 7.85
N CYS A 103 11.66 5.76 6.91
CA CYS A 103 11.62 5.39 5.51
C CYS A 103 12.87 5.78 4.71
N HIS A 104 13.64 6.78 5.17
CA HIS A 104 14.86 7.27 4.53
C HIS A 104 16.14 6.61 5.08
N ARG A 105 16.04 5.47 5.77
CA ARG A 105 17.19 4.75 6.36
C ARG A 105 17.56 3.48 5.61
#